data_AF-A0A2N2IP77-F1
#
_entry.id   AF-A0A2N2IP77-F1
#
_cell.length_a   1.000
_cell.length_b   1.000
_cell.length_c   1.000
_cell.angle_alpha   90.00
_cell.angle_beta   90.00
_cell.angle_gamma   90.00
#
_symmetry.space_group_name_H-M   'P 1'
#
loop_
_entity.id
_entity.type
_entity.pdbx_description
1 polymer ?
#
loop_
_entity_poly.entity_id
_entity_poly.type
_entity_poly.pdbx_seq_one_letter_code
_entity_poly.pdbx_strand_id
1 'polypeptide(L)'
;MVNGNGWSERGRVNFVLPGFAICSHAPVPMARPSLAPSVEDLVRDACRGAAGPLRELLLRRGGLPGPRPNLKLAEATAQALVSGGDEGRRLLEEMRTMGDNEAPAGSAFPIFPMVGVLGLGVVAARAQDEGHLKVALRALHDHADDGRREVRDAVVAALGLALKAQPLRTLEGLEGWSDGYFHAELMLQALSDPGMTQHLQDVRLPLVRVQEAFALAAGAPRAHQRTHGYRALLRTMSGAIATLGTRFPHPVAQWVEEHAQVATKDLLAVLNTSLDQLSSGGLRRGDAQSMHEALDAAVPPPRDPRWD
;
A
#
# COMPACT_ATOMS: atom_id res chain seq x y z
N MET A 1 32.66 30.32 43.13
CA MET A 1 32.87 28.91 42.76
C MET A 1 33.18 28.92 41.26
N VAL A 2 34.42 29.12 40.80
CA VAL A 2 35.66 28.33 40.90
C VAL A 2 35.59 26.99 40.14
N ASN A 3 36.45 26.91 39.10
CA ASN A 3 36.96 25.79 38.30
C ASN A 3 36.14 25.32 37.08
N GLY A 4 36.69 25.15 35.87
CA GLY A 4 38.09 25.21 35.42
C GLY A 4 38.56 23.90 34.78
N ASN A 5 39.00 23.99 33.52
CA ASN A 5 40.03 23.19 32.82
C ASN A 5 39.77 21.76 32.33
N GLY A 6 40.18 21.53 31.08
CA GLY A 6 41.19 20.48 30.83
C GLY A 6 40.92 19.54 29.65
N TRP A 7 41.05 20.00 28.41
CA TRP A 7 41.30 19.10 27.27
C TRP A 7 42.78 19.17 26.90
N SER A 8 43.53 18.13 27.27
CA SER A 8 44.96 17.99 26.98
C SER A 8 45.19 17.48 25.57
N GLU A 9 45.99 18.22 24.80
CA GLU A 9 46.66 17.77 23.59
C GLU A 9 47.52 16.53 23.87
N ARG A 10 47.24 15.42 23.18
CA ARG A 10 48.15 14.27 23.13
C ARG A 10 48.90 14.27 21.82
N GLY A 11 50.23 14.22 21.97
CA GLY A 11 51.23 14.44 20.95
C GLY A 11 51.21 13.45 19.78
N ARG A 12 51.62 13.97 18.63
CA ARG A 12 51.97 13.19 17.44
C ARG A 12 53.35 12.57 17.65
N VAL A 13 53.40 11.24 17.69
CA VAL A 13 54.64 10.48 17.59
C VAL A 13 54.90 10.23 16.11
N ASN A 14 55.92 10.87 15.55
CA ASN A 14 56.42 10.58 14.21
C ASN A 14 57.19 9.26 14.24
N PHE A 15 56.58 8.18 13.77
CA PHE A 15 57.25 6.91 13.51
C PHE A 15 57.81 6.93 12.07
N VAL A 16 59.13 6.99 11.92
CA VAL A 16 59.82 6.77 10.65
C VAL A 16 60.13 5.28 10.54
N LEU A 17 59.41 4.58 9.67
CA LEU A 17 59.67 3.17 9.34
C LEU A 17 60.71 3.07 8.22
N PRO A 18 61.69 2.13 8.31
CA PRO A 18 62.67 1.90 7.25
C PRO A 18 62.06 1.14 6.07
N GLY A 19 62.64 1.39 4.89
CA GLY A 19 62.08 1.05 3.58
C GLY A 19 61.74 -0.41 3.36
N PHE A 20 60.47 -0.66 3.03
CA PHE A 20 60.03 -1.87 2.36
C PHE A 20 60.12 -1.67 0.84
N ALA A 21 60.87 -2.56 0.18
CA ALA A 21 60.92 -2.62 -1.28
C ALA A 21 59.54 -3.00 -1.83
N ILE A 22 58.93 -2.08 -2.57
CA ILE A 22 57.62 -2.29 -3.22
C ILE A 22 57.87 -3.15 -4.46
N CYS A 23 57.64 -4.46 -4.36
CA CYS A 23 57.54 -5.33 -5.52
C CYS A 23 56.37 -4.85 -6.39
N SER A 24 56.70 -4.17 -7.49
CA SER A 24 55.74 -3.72 -8.50
C SER A 24 55.08 -4.92 -9.17
N HIS A 25 54.01 -5.43 -8.57
CA HIS A 25 53.12 -6.38 -9.21
C HIS A 25 52.31 -5.61 -10.23
N ALA A 26 52.45 -5.97 -11.51
CA ALA A 26 51.57 -5.48 -12.55
C ALA A 26 50.12 -5.76 -12.13
N PRO A 27 49.20 -4.77 -12.18
CA PRO A 27 47.81 -5.00 -11.80
C PRO A 27 47.24 -6.09 -12.70
N VAL A 28 46.84 -7.21 -12.10
CA VAL A 28 46.07 -8.25 -12.78
C VAL A 28 44.85 -7.54 -13.38
N PRO A 29 44.62 -7.63 -14.70
CA PRO A 29 43.44 -7.03 -15.30
C PRO A 29 42.22 -7.70 -14.68
N MET A 30 41.55 -6.99 -13.76
CA MET A 30 40.27 -7.44 -13.23
C MET A 30 39.31 -7.49 -14.40
N ALA A 31 38.98 -8.70 -14.86
CA ALA A 31 37.92 -8.92 -15.81
C ALA A 31 36.69 -8.16 -15.30
N ARG A 32 36.17 -7.23 -16.12
CA ARG A 32 34.97 -6.49 -15.76
C ARG A 32 33.90 -7.51 -15.37
N PRO A 33 33.26 -7.39 -14.20
CA PRO A 33 32.17 -8.28 -13.84
C PRO A 33 31.17 -8.24 -15.00
N SER A 34 30.85 -9.40 -15.57
CA SER A 34 29.78 -9.51 -16.55
C SER A 34 28.54 -8.89 -15.92
N LEU A 35 28.01 -7.83 -16.54
CA LEU A 35 26.80 -7.16 -16.06
C LEU A 35 25.73 -8.24 -15.89
N ALA A 36 25.21 -8.37 -14.66
CA ALA A 36 24.10 -9.28 -14.40
C ALA A 36 22.95 -8.92 -15.37
N PRO A 37 22.24 -9.92 -15.92
CA PRO A 37 21.15 -9.65 -16.85
C PRO A 37 20.10 -8.74 -16.19
N SER A 38 19.56 -7.80 -16.97
CA SER A 38 18.49 -6.91 -16.51
C SER A 38 17.16 -7.68 -16.34
N VAL A 39 16.20 -7.10 -15.62
CA VAL A 39 14.86 -7.71 -15.48
C VAL A 39 14.21 -7.85 -16.86
N GLU A 40 14.39 -6.85 -17.72
CA GLU A 40 13.88 -6.83 -19.08
C GLU A 40 14.48 -7.94 -19.96
N ASP A 41 15.78 -8.22 -19.80
CA ASP A 41 16.43 -9.32 -20.50
C ASP A 41 15.89 -10.68 -20.03
N LEU A 42 15.77 -10.87 -18.71
CA LEU A 42 15.22 -12.09 -18.13
C LEU A 42 13.76 -12.32 -18.51
N VAL A 43 12.95 -11.25 -18.59
CA VAL A 43 11.57 -11.34 -19.05
C VAL A 43 11.52 -11.67 -20.54
N ARG A 44 12.37 -11.06 -21.37
CA ARG A 44 12.47 -11.39 -22.80
C ARG A 44 12.79 -12.87 -23.01
N ASP A 45 13.72 -13.41 -22.23
CA ASP A 45 14.09 -14.82 -22.28
C ASP A 45 12.98 -15.72 -21.72
N ALA A 46 12.28 -15.30 -20.66
CA ALA A 46 11.10 -15.99 -20.15
C ALA A 46 9.99 -16.10 -21.21
N CYS A 47 9.72 -15.02 -21.95
CA CYS A 47 8.79 -15.02 -23.09
C CYS A 47 9.26 -15.86 -24.28
N ARG A 48 10.49 -16.38 -24.27
CA ARG A 48 11.01 -17.35 -25.25
C ARG A 48 11.06 -18.77 -24.71
N GLY A 49 10.47 -19.00 -23.53
CA GLY A 49 10.42 -20.30 -22.85
C GLY A 49 11.49 -20.53 -21.78
N ALA A 50 12.40 -19.57 -21.55
CA ALA A 50 13.46 -19.68 -20.55
C ALA A 50 13.10 -18.94 -19.24
N ALA A 51 12.01 -19.34 -18.58
CA ALA A 51 11.50 -18.65 -17.38
C ALA A 51 12.29 -18.94 -16.09
N GLY A 52 13.17 -19.95 -16.08
CA GLY A 52 13.92 -20.38 -14.90
C GLY A 52 14.74 -19.26 -14.23
N PRO A 53 15.62 -18.56 -14.97
CA PRO A 53 16.41 -17.45 -14.42
C PRO A 53 15.56 -16.31 -13.84
N LEU A 54 14.43 -15.97 -14.47
CA LEU A 54 13.51 -14.96 -13.94
C LEU A 54 12.90 -15.42 -12.60
N ARG A 55 12.43 -16.67 -12.53
CA ARG A 55 11.86 -17.24 -11.31
C ARG A 55 12.89 -17.28 -10.18
N GLU A 56 14.13 -17.63 -10.49
CA GLU A 56 15.23 -17.62 -9.53
C GLU A 56 15.52 -16.20 -9.01
N LEU A 57 15.53 -15.19 -9.88
CA LEU A 57 15.69 -13.80 -9.47
C LEU A 57 14.58 -13.38 -8.50
N LEU A 58 13.33 -13.66 -8.84
CA LEU A 58 12.16 -13.31 -8.01
C LEU A 58 12.24 -13.97 -6.63
N LEU A 59 12.59 -15.26 -6.57
CA LEU A 59 12.74 -15.98 -5.29
C LEU A 59 13.89 -15.42 -4.44
N ARG A 60 15.04 -15.13 -5.06
CA ARG A 60 16.24 -14.65 -4.33
C ARG A 60 16.14 -13.18 -3.91
N ARG A 61 15.47 -12.34 -4.69
CA ARG A 61 15.46 -10.87 -4.53
C ARG A 61 14.07 -10.29 -4.23
N GLY A 62 13.03 -11.13 -4.18
CA GLY A 62 11.65 -10.75 -3.88
C GLY A 62 11.40 -10.35 -2.43
N GLY A 63 12.36 -10.57 -1.52
CA GLY A 63 12.23 -10.17 -0.11
C GLY A 63 11.34 -11.08 0.74
N LEU A 64 11.00 -12.26 0.22
CA LEU A 64 10.21 -13.29 0.90
C LEU A 64 11.03 -14.57 1.11
N PRO A 65 10.84 -15.32 2.21
CA PRO A 65 10.00 -14.98 3.36
C PRO A 65 10.63 -13.83 4.16
N GLY A 66 9.89 -12.75 4.38
CA GLY A 66 10.39 -11.55 5.02
C GLY A 66 9.25 -10.56 5.27
N PRO A 67 9.42 -9.60 6.20
CA PRO A 67 8.33 -8.72 6.61
C PRO A 67 7.95 -7.68 5.55
N ARG A 68 8.76 -7.51 4.49
CA ARG A 68 8.58 -6.50 3.46
C ARG A 68 8.92 -7.10 2.08
N PRO A 69 7.91 -7.43 1.26
CA PRO A 69 8.16 -7.88 -0.10
C PRO A 69 8.78 -6.74 -0.93
N ASN A 70 9.61 -7.11 -1.91
CA ASN A 70 10.22 -6.19 -2.85
C ASN A 70 9.24 -5.83 -3.96
N LEU A 71 8.26 -4.99 -3.63
CA LEU A 71 7.22 -4.55 -4.57
C LEU A 71 7.81 -3.88 -5.82
N LYS A 72 8.93 -3.16 -5.71
CA LYS A 72 9.59 -2.53 -6.87
C LYS A 72 10.06 -3.55 -7.89
N LEU A 73 10.67 -4.66 -7.44
CA LEU A 73 11.08 -5.75 -8.34
C LEU A 73 9.87 -6.44 -8.96
N ALA A 74 8.84 -6.72 -8.16
CA ALA A 74 7.63 -7.36 -8.64
C ALA A 74 6.90 -6.49 -9.69
N GLU A 75 6.80 -5.20 -9.44
CA GLU A 75 6.20 -4.21 -10.34
C GLU A 75 7.01 -4.06 -11.63
N ALA A 76 8.34 -3.92 -11.55
CA ALA A 76 9.20 -3.85 -12.74
C ALA A 76 9.06 -5.12 -13.60
N THR A 77 8.99 -6.29 -12.96
CA THR A 77 8.78 -7.57 -13.66
C THR A 77 7.41 -7.63 -14.32
N ALA A 78 6.35 -7.24 -13.60
CA ALA A 78 5.00 -7.18 -14.13
C ALA A 78 4.91 -6.22 -15.33
N GLN A 79 5.56 -5.06 -15.22
CA GLN A 79 5.60 -4.05 -16.27
C GLN A 79 6.28 -4.56 -17.55
N ALA A 80 7.41 -5.24 -17.39
CA ALA A 80 8.12 -5.88 -18.49
C ALA A 80 7.29 -7.01 -19.12
N LEU A 81 6.63 -7.85 -18.32
CA LEU A 81 5.77 -8.94 -18.82
C LEU A 81 4.57 -8.42 -19.60
N VAL A 82 3.87 -7.39 -19.11
CA VAL A 82 2.77 -6.76 -19.88
C VAL A 82 3.27 -6.22 -21.22
N SER A 83 4.50 -5.71 -21.26
CA SER A 83 5.11 -5.21 -22.50
C SER A 83 5.62 -6.33 -23.42
N GLY A 84 5.72 -7.56 -22.92
CA GLY A 84 6.13 -8.77 -23.65
C GLY A 84 5.04 -9.40 -24.51
N GLY A 85 3.86 -8.79 -24.62
CA GLY A 85 2.77 -9.28 -25.48
C GLY A 85 2.05 -10.51 -24.92
N ASP A 86 1.59 -11.39 -25.80
CA ASP A 86 0.74 -12.54 -25.45
C ASP A 86 1.44 -13.54 -24.50
N GLU A 87 2.72 -13.84 -24.75
CA GLU A 87 3.45 -14.77 -23.88
C GLU A 87 3.70 -14.17 -22.49
N GLY A 88 3.99 -12.87 -22.42
CA GLY A 88 4.11 -12.18 -21.14
C GLY A 88 2.80 -12.16 -20.37
N ARG A 89 1.66 -11.99 -21.05
CA ARG A 89 0.32 -12.13 -20.46
C ARG A 89 0.04 -13.55 -19.99
N ARG A 90 0.47 -14.57 -20.73
CA ARG A 90 0.34 -15.97 -20.32
C ARG A 90 1.12 -16.25 -19.03
N LEU A 91 2.36 -15.78 -18.96
CA LEU A 91 3.19 -15.92 -17.76
C LEU A 91 2.60 -15.18 -16.55
N LEU A 92 2.05 -13.98 -16.75
CA LEU A 92 1.34 -13.26 -15.68
C LEU A 92 0.15 -14.05 -15.18
N GLU A 93 -0.63 -14.65 -16.08
CA GLU A 93 -1.79 -15.46 -15.71
C GLU A 93 -1.39 -16.73 -14.95
N GLU A 94 -0.35 -17.43 -15.42
CA GLU A 94 0.23 -18.58 -14.73
C GLU A 94 0.68 -18.21 -13.30
N MET A 95 1.35 -17.07 -13.13
CA MET A 95 1.79 -16.61 -11.82
C MET A 95 0.63 -16.17 -10.92
N ARG A 96 -0.34 -15.45 -11.49
CA ARG A 96 -1.51 -14.90 -10.78
C ARG A 96 -2.40 -16.00 -10.20
N THR A 97 -2.56 -17.10 -10.93
CA THR A 97 -3.47 -18.19 -10.58
C THR A 97 -2.86 -19.21 -9.60
N MET A 98 -1.61 -19.01 -9.16
CA MET A 98 -0.96 -19.88 -8.17
C MET A 98 -1.69 -19.84 -6.84
N GLY A 99 -2.28 -20.97 -6.46
CA GLY A 99 -3.02 -21.13 -5.22
C GLY A 99 -2.13 -21.29 -3.99
N ASP A 100 -2.75 -21.46 -2.82
CA ASP A 100 -2.05 -21.62 -1.53
C ASP A 100 -1.12 -22.84 -1.49
N ASN A 101 -1.43 -23.90 -2.24
CA ASN A 101 -0.58 -25.10 -2.31
C ASN A 101 0.72 -24.86 -3.08
N GLU A 102 0.69 -23.99 -4.09
CA GLU A 102 1.84 -23.69 -4.97
C GLU A 102 2.66 -22.52 -4.42
N ALA A 103 1.99 -21.55 -3.82
CA ALA A 103 2.59 -20.38 -3.21
C ALA A 103 2.06 -20.15 -1.79
N PRO A 104 2.46 -20.99 -0.82
CA PRO A 104 1.95 -20.93 0.55
C PRO A 104 2.41 -19.65 1.26
N ALA A 105 1.55 -19.13 2.13
CA ALA A 105 1.88 -18.04 3.05
C ALA A 105 3.13 -18.37 3.88
N GLY A 106 3.96 -17.37 4.16
CA GLY A 106 5.20 -17.56 4.93
C GLY A 106 6.35 -18.21 4.16
N SER A 107 6.22 -18.38 2.84
CA SER A 107 7.30 -18.84 1.95
C SER A 107 7.78 -17.72 1.01
N ALA A 108 8.75 -18.01 0.13
CA ALA A 108 9.20 -17.08 -0.91
C ALA A 108 8.26 -17.00 -2.12
N PHE A 109 7.41 -18.01 -2.30
CA PHE A 109 6.60 -18.22 -3.51
C PHE A 109 5.46 -17.21 -3.73
N PRO A 110 4.87 -16.54 -2.71
CA PRO A 110 3.88 -15.51 -2.94
C PRO A 110 4.35 -14.36 -3.84
N ILE A 111 5.67 -14.20 -4.07
CA ILE A 111 6.18 -13.24 -5.04
C ILE A 111 5.61 -13.45 -6.45
N PHE A 112 5.26 -14.68 -6.83
CA PHE A 112 4.68 -14.97 -8.14
C PHE A 112 3.25 -14.42 -8.29
N PRO A 113 2.26 -14.82 -7.46
CA PRO A 113 0.92 -14.23 -7.56
C PRO A 113 0.94 -12.71 -7.36
N MET A 114 1.85 -12.17 -6.55
CA MET A 114 2.06 -10.72 -6.48
C MET A 114 2.43 -10.08 -7.82
N VAL A 115 3.38 -10.66 -8.58
CA VAL A 115 3.73 -10.18 -9.93
C VAL A 115 2.52 -10.26 -10.87
N GLY A 116 1.75 -11.36 -10.81
CA GLY A 116 0.52 -11.53 -11.58
C GLY A 116 -0.53 -10.46 -11.29
N VAL A 117 -0.79 -10.18 -10.01
CA VAL A 117 -1.71 -9.14 -9.54
C VAL A 117 -1.24 -7.74 -9.92
N LEU A 118 0.05 -7.44 -9.78
CA LEU A 118 0.62 -6.16 -10.25
C LEU A 118 0.49 -6.00 -11.76
N GLY A 119 0.56 -7.10 -12.52
CA GLY A 119 0.27 -7.12 -13.95
C GLY A 119 -1.13 -6.59 -14.28
N LEU A 120 -2.14 -6.95 -13.48
CA LEU A 120 -3.49 -6.39 -13.62
C LEU A 120 -3.52 -4.88 -13.35
N GLY A 121 -2.78 -4.40 -12.35
CA GLY A 121 -2.62 -2.96 -12.08
C GLY A 121 -2.00 -2.20 -13.25
N VAL A 122 -0.97 -2.77 -13.87
CA VAL A 122 -0.34 -2.22 -15.08
C VAL A 122 -1.31 -2.20 -16.27
N VAL A 123 -2.10 -3.27 -16.46
CA VAL A 123 -3.14 -3.32 -17.51
C VAL A 123 -4.21 -2.26 -17.25
N ALA A 124 -4.71 -2.15 -16.00
CA ALA A 124 -5.68 -1.13 -15.60
C ALA A 124 -5.14 0.29 -15.82
N ALA A 125 -3.87 0.55 -15.49
CA ALA A 125 -3.23 1.85 -15.70
C ALA A 125 -3.10 2.21 -17.19
N ARG A 126 -2.98 1.22 -18.09
CA ARG A 126 -2.82 1.41 -19.55
C ARG A 126 -4.13 1.29 -20.33
N ALA A 127 -5.24 0.96 -19.68
CA ALA A 127 -6.52 0.69 -20.34
C ALA A 127 -7.02 1.91 -21.11
N GLN A 128 -7.22 1.75 -22.43
CA GLN A 128 -7.69 2.83 -23.30
C GLN A 128 -9.21 3.01 -23.17
N ASP A 129 -9.97 1.93 -23.07
CA ASP A 129 -11.43 1.93 -22.90
C ASP A 129 -11.86 1.39 -21.54
N GLU A 130 -13.14 1.63 -21.22
CA GLU A 130 -13.75 1.27 -19.95
C GLU A 130 -13.88 -0.25 -19.76
N GLY A 131 -14.01 -1.01 -20.85
CA GLY A 131 -14.13 -2.46 -20.81
C GLY A 131 -12.85 -3.11 -20.25
N HIS A 132 -11.70 -2.74 -20.80
CA HIS A 132 -10.41 -3.27 -20.32
C HIS A 132 -10.14 -2.87 -18.86
N LEU A 133 -10.48 -1.63 -18.48
CA LEU A 133 -10.35 -1.19 -17.09
C LEU A 133 -11.24 -2.03 -16.16
N LYS A 134 -12.52 -2.21 -16.49
CA LYS A 134 -13.47 -3.00 -15.70
C LYS A 134 -13.03 -4.45 -15.55
N VAL A 135 -12.53 -5.08 -16.62
CA VAL A 135 -12.01 -6.45 -16.57
C VAL A 135 -10.81 -6.55 -15.61
N ALA A 136 -9.86 -5.61 -15.71
CA ALA A 136 -8.69 -5.60 -14.85
C ALA A 136 -9.05 -5.34 -13.38
N LEU A 137 -9.93 -4.37 -13.11
CA LEU A 137 -10.42 -4.08 -11.75
C LEU A 137 -11.22 -5.26 -11.19
N ARG A 138 -12.04 -5.93 -11.99
CA ARG A 138 -12.74 -7.13 -11.53
C ARG A 138 -11.77 -8.25 -11.17
N ALA A 139 -10.75 -8.46 -11.98
CA ALA A 139 -9.73 -9.45 -11.66
C ALA A 139 -8.94 -9.07 -10.40
N LEU A 140 -8.70 -7.79 -10.11
CA LEU A 140 -8.10 -7.35 -8.84
C LEU A 140 -9.04 -7.58 -7.66
N HIS A 141 -10.33 -7.35 -7.85
CA HIS A 141 -11.37 -7.60 -6.84
C HIS A 141 -11.37 -9.07 -6.42
N ASP A 142 -11.29 -10.01 -7.37
CA ASP A 142 -11.23 -11.45 -7.08
C ASP A 142 -10.00 -11.87 -6.22
N HIS A 143 -8.95 -11.04 -6.14
CA HIS A 143 -7.75 -11.27 -5.31
C HIS A 143 -7.75 -10.52 -3.97
N ALA A 144 -8.74 -9.67 -3.71
CA ALA A 144 -8.76 -8.84 -2.50
C ALA A 144 -9.02 -9.63 -1.21
N ASP A 145 -9.66 -10.81 -1.30
CA ASP A 145 -9.85 -11.74 -0.17
C ASP A 145 -8.84 -12.90 -0.16
N ASP A 146 -7.71 -12.77 -0.88
CA ASP A 146 -6.65 -13.78 -0.86
C ASP A 146 -6.15 -13.98 0.58
N GLY A 147 -6.00 -15.24 1.02
CA GLY A 147 -5.57 -15.56 2.40
C GLY A 147 -4.17 -15.03 2.74
N ARG A 148 -3.32 -14.83 1.72
CA ARG A 148 -1.94 -14.38 1.83
C ARG A 148 -1.89 -12.86 1.87
N ARG A 149 -1.36 -12.31 2.96
CA ARG A 149 -1.24 -10.86 3.14
C ARG A 149 -0.43 -10.22 2.02
N GLU A 150 0.62 -10.89 1.57
CA GLU A 150 1.54 -10.41 0.54
C GLU A 150 0.83 -10.16 -0.80
N VAL A 151 -0.14 -11.02 -1.15
CA VAL A 151 -0.96 -10.86 -2.36
C VAL A 151 -1.90 -9.68 -2.20
N ARG A 152 -2.54 -9.52 -1.03
CA ARG A 152 -3.38 -8.34 -0.76
C ARG A 152 -2.58 -7.03 -0.78
N ASP A 153 -1.35 -7.03 -0.27
CA ASP A 153 -0.44 -5.88 -0.37
C ASP A 153 -0.13 -5.54 -1.86
N ALA A 154 -0.03 -6.56 -2.73
CA ALA A 154 0.10 -6.36 -4.18
C ALA A 154 -1.18 -5.81 -4.83
N VAL A 155 -2.37 -6.17 -4.34
CA VAL A 155 -3.65 -5.57 -4.80
C VAL A 155 -3.66 -4.07 -4.52
N VAL A 156 -3.26 -3.64 -3.32
CA VAL A 156 -3.18 -2.22 -2.95
C VAL A 156 -2.22 -1.47 -3.88
N ALA A 157 -1.03 -2.04 -4.11
CA ALA A 157 -0.06 -1.46 -5.04
C ALA A 157 -0.61 -1.39 -6.48
N ALA A 158 -1.28 -2.43 -6.95
CA ALA A 158 -1.89 -2.49 -8.28
C ALA A 158 -3.02 -1.45 -8.46
N LEU A 159 -3.88 -1.28 -7.46
CA LEU A 159 -4.87 -0.20 -7.42
C LEU A 159 -4.21 1.18 -7.45
N GLY A 160 -3.11 1.34 -6.71
CA GLY A 160 -2.31 2.57 -6.71
C GLY A 160 -1.77 2.93 -8.10
N LEU A 161 -1.34 1.94 -8.90
CA LEU A 161 -0.91 2.16 -10.29
C LEU A 161 -2.06 2.70 -11.16
N ALA A 162 -3.23 2.06 -11.09
CA ALA A 162 -4.41 2.47 -11.85
C ALA A 162 -4.90 3.88 -11.45
N LEU A 163 -4.99 4.15 -10.13
CA LEU A 163 -5.40 5.44 -9.59
C LEU A 163 -4.44 6.57 -9.99
N LYS A 164 -3.13 6.33 -10.00
CA LYS A 164 -2.14 7.34 -10.42
C LYS A 164 -2.23 7.64 -11.91
N ALA A 165 -2.48 6.62 -12.74
CA ALA A 165 -2.54 6.80 -14.20
C ALA A 165 -3.86 7.44 -14.66
N GLN A 166 -4.99 7.04 -14.08
CA GLN A 166 -6.32 7.53 -14.46
C GLN A 166 -7.28 7.56 -13.25
N PRO A 167 -7.15 8.56 -12.36
CA PRO A 167 -7.82 8.58 -11.06
C PRO A 167 -9.35 8.54 -11.19
N LEU A 168 -9.93 9.39 -12.05
CA LEU A 168 -11.38 9.50 -12.19
C LEU A 168 -12.02 8.18 -12.62
N ARG A 169 -11.56 7.62 -13.75
CA ARG A 169 -12.09 6.36 -14.32
C ARG A 169 -11.89 5.18 -13.37
N THR A 170 -10.75 5.15 -12.66
CA THR A 170 -10.48 4.09 -11.69
C THR A 170 -11.42 4.22 -10.49
N LEU A 171 -11.62 5.42 -9.93
CA LEU A 171 -12.55 5.67 -8.83
C LEU A 171 -13.99 5.30 -9.19
N GLU A 172 -14.43 5.58 -10.42
CA GLU A 172 -15.73 5.12 -10.94
C GLU A 172 -15.79 3.59 -11.01
N GLY A 173 -14.76 2.95 -11.56
CA GLY A 173 -14.67 1.48 -11.65
C GLY A 173 -14.53 0.75 -10.31
N LEU A 174 -14.22 1.47 -9.22
CA LEU A 174 -14.20 0.94 -7.86
C LEU A 174 -15.61 0.92 -7.20
N GLU A 175 -16.66 1.30 -7.94
CA GLU A 175 -18.03 1.09 -7.48
C GLU A 175 -18.29 -0.38 -7.15
N GLY A 176 -18.87 -0.62 -5.97
CA GLY A 176 -19.15 -1.96 -5.48
C GLY A 176 -17.99 -2.68 -4.78
N TRP A 177 -16.80 -2.08 -4.68
CA TRP A 177 -15.68 -2.65 -3.90
C TRP A 177 -15.90 -2.69 -2.38
N SER A 178 -17.04 -2.15 -1.90
CA SER A 178 -17.46 -2.26 -0.51
C SER A 178 -18.43 -3.43 -0.27
N ASP A 179 -18.30 -4.51 -1.02
CA ASP A 179 -19.07 -5.75 -0.89
C ASP A 179 -18.44 -6.77 0.10
N GLY A 180 -17.21 -6.53 0.53
CA GLY A 180 -16.56 -7.27 1.62
C GLY A 180 -15.53 -6.42 2.38
N TYR A 181 -15.20 -6.82 3.60
CA TYR A 181 -14.34 -5.99 4.47
C TYR A 181 -12.92 -5.82 3.93
N PHE A 182 -12.32 -6.87 3.36
CA PHE A 182 -10.99 -6.74 2.75
C PHE A 182 -11.03 -5.93 1.46
N HIS A 183 -12.03 -6.13 0.60
CA HIS A 183 -12.22 -5.31 -0.61
C HIS A 183 -12.28 -3.81 -0.28
N ALA A 184 -13.14 -3.43 0.68
CA ALA A 184 -13.25 -2.06 1.14
C ALA A 184 -11.94 -1.55 1.75
N GLU A 185 -11.28 -2.39 2.55
CA GLU A 185 -10.04 -2.03 3.23
C GLU A 185 -8.88 -1.78 2.27
N LEU A 186 -8.65 -2.68 1.30
CA LEU A 186 -7.58 -2.51 0.30
C LEU A 186 -7.85 -1.31 -0.61
N MET A 187 -9.11 -1.07 -0.97
CA MET A 187 -9.51 0.14 -1.68
C MET A 187 -9.13 1.39 -0.87
N LEU A 188 -9.52 1.47 0.40
CA LEU A 188 -9.20 2.62 1.26
C LEU A 188 -7.69 2.77 1.51
N GLN A 189 -6.93 1.67 1.60
CA GLN A 189 -5.47 1.73 1.68
C GLN A 189 -4.88 2.39 0.41
N ALA A 190 -5.34 1.97 -0.77
CA ALA A 190 -4.88 2.56 -2.03
C ALA A 190 -5.29 4.05 -2.13
N LEU A 191 -6.47 4.42 -1.62
CA LEU A 191 -6.90 5.82 -1.53
C LEU A 191 -6.08 6.66 -0.55
N SER A 192 -5.45 6.01 0.43
CA SER A 192 -4.63 6.66 1.45
C SER A 192 -3.18 6.86 1.01
N ASP A 193 -2.78 6.42 -0.19
CA ASP A 193 -1.42 6.68 -0.69
C ASP A 193 -1.21 8.20 -0.90
N PRO A 194 -0.27 8.84 -0.20
CA PRO A 194 0.03 10.26 -0.38
C PRO A 194 0.42 10.61 -1.83
N GLY A 195 1.02 9.67 -2.55
CA GLY A 195 1.33 9.86 -3.97
C GLY A 195 0.08 9.97 -4.83
N MET A 196 -1.01 9.30 -4.45
CA MET A 196 -2.29 9.36 -5.17
C MET A 196 -3.05 10.65 -4.88
N THR A 197 -3.15 11.05 -3.60
CA THR A 197 -3.95 12.22 -3.21
C THR A 197 -3.49 13.53 -3.83
N GLN A 198 -2.22 13.62 -4.23
CA GLN A 198 -1.67 14.74 -4.98
C GLN A 198 -2.26 14.90 -6.38
N HIS A 199 -2.75 13.81 -6.99
CA HIS A 199 -3.37 13.80 -8.31
C HIS A 199 -4.88 14.03 -8.27
N LEU A 200 -5.50 14.04 -7.09
CA LEU A 200 -6.91 14.33 -6.93
C LEU A 200 -7.18 15.83 -7.09
N GLN A 201 -8.06 16.16 -8.02
CA GLN A 201 -8.59 17.52 -8.20
C GLN A 201 -9.80 17.78 -7.29
N ASP A 202 -10.49 16.71 -6.90
CA ASP A 202 -11.76 16.73 -6.20
C ASP A 202 -11.85 15.50 -5.29
N VAL A 203 -12.55 15.66 -4.17
CA VAL A 203 -12.71 14.66 -3.11
C VAL A 203 -14.04 13.92 -3.18
N ARG A 204 -15.00 14.35 -4.02
CA ARG A 204 -16.35 13.76 -4.08
C ARG A 204 -16.33 12.24 -4.24
N LEU A 205 -15.68 11.71 -5.28
CA LEU A 205 -15.64 10.25 -5.50
C LEU A 205 -14.86 9.51 -4.41
N PRO A 206 -13.66 9.94 -3.97
CA PRO A 206 -13.00 9.33 -2.82
C PRO A 206 -13.87 9.29 -1.56
N LEU A 207 -14.61 10.36 -1.25
CA LEU A 207 -15.54 10.39 -0.11
C LEU A 207 -16.73 9.44 -0.31
N VAL A 208 -17.26 9.29 -1.53
CA VAL A 208 -18.27 8.26 -1.82
C VAL A 208 -17.73 6.86 -1.49
N ARG A 209 -16.47 6.56 -1.85
CA ARG A 209 -15.84 5.26 -1.51
C ARG A 209 -15.66 5.08 0.00
N VAL A 210 -15.31 6.13 0.73
CA VAL A 210 -15.28 6.11 2.20
C VAL A 210 -16.68 5.89 2.78
N GLN A 211 -17.70 6.54 2.23
CA GLN A 211 -19.09 6.40 2.65
C GLN A 211 -19.64 4.98 2.43
N GLU A 212 -19.34 4.35 1.29
CA GLU A 212 -19.72 2.96 1.03
C GLU A 212 -19.09 2.01 2.05
N ALA A 213 -17.79 2.20 2.35
CA ALA A 213 -17.08 1.42 3.35
C ALA A 213 -17.62 1.67 4.77
N PHE A 214 -17.99 2.91 5.09
CA PHE A 214 -18.63 3.29 6.35
C PHE A 214 -20.00 2.62 6.50
N ALA A 215 -20.82 2.63 5.44
CA ALA A 215 -22.13 1.97 5.42
C ALA A 215 -22.00 0.45 5.58
N LEU A 216 -21.01 -0.18 4.92
CA LEU A 216 -20.68 -1.60 5.09
C LEU A 216 -20.37 -1.93 6.56
N ALA A 217 -19.57 -1.09 7.23
CA ALA A 217 -19.23 -1.27 8.64
C ALA A 217 -20.42 -0.99 9.57
N ALA A 218 -21.24 0.02 9.27
CA ALA A 218 -22.43 0.37 10.05
C ALA A 218 -23.49 -0.75 10.04
N GLY A 219 -23.68 -1.39 8.88
CA GLY A 219 -24.58 -2.53 8.69
C GLY A 219 -24.02 -3.87 9.17
N ALA A 220 -22.80 -3.92 9.71
CA ALA A 220 -22.15 -5.16 10.09
C ALA A 220 -22.86 -5.87 11.27
N PRO A 221 -23.20 -7.17 11.15
CA PRO A 221 -23.68 -7.95 12.28
C PRO A 221 -22.66 -7.96 13.44
N ARG A 222 -23.14 -8.01 14.69
CA ARG A 222 -22.27 -8.07 15.87
C ARG A 222 -21.22 -9.19 15.82
N ALA A 223 -21.55 -10.32 15.18
CA ALA A 223 -20.61 -11.43 14.99
C ALA A 223 -19.37 -11.02 14.18
N HIS A 224 -19.53 -10.11 13.20
CA HIS A 224 -18.46 -9.69 12.31
C HIS A 224 -17.45 -8.75 13.01
N GLN A 225 -17.85 -8.07 14.08
CA GLN A 225 -16.97 -7.15 14.83
C GLN A 225 -15.70 -7.83 15.36
N ARG A 226 -15.74 -9.16 15.53
CA ARG A 226 -14.60 -9.95 15.98
C ARG A 226 -13.70 -10.45 14.84
N THR A 227 -14.14 -10.35 13.59
CA THR A 227 -13.39 -10.83 12.43
C THR A 227 -12.18 -9.94 12.14
N HIS A 228 -11.15 -10.52 11.52
CA HIS A 228 -9.95 -9.79 11.17
C HIS A 228 -10.23 -8.69 10.13
N GLY A 229 -11.00 -9.00 9.08
CA GLY A 229 -11.34 -8.07 8.01
C GLY A 229 -12.06 -6.82 8.52
N TYR A 230 -13.07 -6.96 9.36
CA TYR A 230 -13.79 -5.81 9.94
C TYR A 230 -12.85 -4.89 10.72
N ARG A 231 -11.99 -5.44 11.59
CA ARG A 231 -11.03 -4.62 12.36
C ARG A 231 -9.97 -3.97 11.48
N ALA A 232 -9.55 -4.63 10.40
CA ALA A 232 -8.65 -4.04 9.42
C ALA A 232 -9.31 -2.84 8.74
N LEU A 233 -10.55 -3.00 8.29
CA LEU A 233 -11.33 -1.93 7.66
C LEU A 233 -11.43 -0.69 8.56
N LEU A 234 -11.82 -0.85 9.83
CA LEU A 234 -11.95 0.30 10.74
C LEU A 234 -10.62 1.06 10.93
N ARG A 235 -9.50 0.34 11.08
CA ARG A 235 -8.17 0.97 11.23
C ARG A 235 -7.76 1.74 9.98
N THR A 236 -7.97 1.15 8.81
CA THR A 236 -7.62 1.77 7.54
C THR A 236 -8.52 2.97 7.25
N MET A 237 -9.82 2.87 7.57
CA MET A 237 -10.80 3.92 7.35
C MET A 237 -10.43 5.22 8.07
N SER A 238 -9.95 5.14 9.32
CA SER A 238 -9.53 6.36 10.02
C SER A 238 -8.35 7.05 9.32
N GLY A 239 -7.38 6.27 8.85
CA GLY A 239 -6.25 6.81 8.10
C GLY A 239 -6.66 7.40 6.75
N ALA A 240 -7.63 6.77 6.06
CA ALA A 240 -8.15 7.27 4.79
C ALA A 240 -8.88 8.62 4.95
N ILE A 241 -9.75 8.74 5.95
CA ILE A 241 -10.44 10.00 6.28
C ILE A 241 -9.41 11.09 6.61
N ALA A 242 -8.42 10.79 7.45
CA ALA A 242 -7.39 11.76 7.81
C ALA A 242 -6.52 12.18 6.61
N THR A 243 -6.14 11.23 5.76
CA THR A 243 -5.35 11.50 4.56
C THR A 243 -6.11 12.40 3.58
N LEU A 244 -7.40 12.11 3.34
CA LEU A 244 -8.25 12.94 2.48
C LEU A 244 -8.50 14.32 3.11
N GLY A 245 -8.79 14.39 4.42
CA GLY A 245 -9.06 15.65 5.11
C GLY A 245 -7.83 16.56 5.21
N THR A 246 -6.62 16.00 5.19
CA THR A 246 -5.39 16.80 5.10
C THR A 246 -5.34 17.60 3.79
N ARG A 247 -5.86 17.02 2.69
CA ARG A 247 -5.91 17.68 1.37
C ARG A 247 -7.19 18.48 1.17
N PHE A 248 -8.31 18.00 1.67
CA PHE A 248 -9.67 18.54 1.46
C PHE A 248 -10.39 18.72 2.81
N PRO A 249 -9.93 19.63 3.67
CA PRO A 249 -10.38 19.71 5.07
C PRO A 249 -11.86 20.03 5.19
N HIS A 250 -12.39 20.98 4.42
CA HIS A 250 -13.76 21.43 4.56
C HIS A 250 -14.81 20.38 4.14
N PRO A 251 -14.74 19.75 2.94
CA PRO A 251 -15.69 18.69 2.59
C PRO A 251 -15.61 17.47 3.52
N VAL A 252 -14.42 17.14 4.02
CA VAL A 252 -14.24 16.02 4.95
C VAL A 252 -14.80 16.35 6.33
N ALA A 253 -14.61 17.58 6.83
CA ALA A 253 -15.21 18.03 8.09
C ALA A 253 -16.75 17.94 8.03
N GLN A 254 -17.35 18.49 6.98
CA GLN A 254 -18.79 18.38 6.76
C GLN A 254 -19.26 16.91 6.72
N TRP A 255 -18.54 16.05 5.99
CA TRP A 255 -18.86 14.64 5.93
C TRP A 255 -18.82 13.96 7.32
N VAL A 256 -17.81 14.29 8.15
CA VAL A 256 -17.70 13.73 9.52
C VAL A 256 -18.87 14.19 10.39
N GLU A 257 -19.25 15.46 10.32
CA GLU A 257 -20.38 16.02 11.09
C GLU A 257 -21.70 15.31 10.74
N GLU A 258 -21.96 15.11 9.44
CA GLU A 258 -23.15 14.41 8.95
C GLU A 258 -23.22 12.96 9.44
N HIS A 259 -22.07 12.26 9.48
CA HIS A 259 -22.03 10.83 9.82
C HIS A 259 -21.90 10.56 11.32
N ALA A 260 -21.46 11.54 12.13
CA ALA A 260 -21.36 11.40 13.58
C ALA A 260 -22.71 11.04 14.21
N GLN A 261 -23.81 11.62 13.73
CA GLN A 261 -25.16 11.45 14.29
C GLN A 261 -25.74 10.03 14.13
N VAL A 262 -25.26 9.26 13.15
CA VAL A 262 -25.76 7.91 12.83
C VAL A 262 -24.72 6.82 13.12
N ALA A 263 -23.57 7.21 13.66
CA ALA A 263 -22.45 6.31 13.87
C ALA A 263 -22.69 5.36 15.06
N THR A 264 -22.31 4.09 14.88
CA THR A 264 -22.19 3.15 16.00
C THR A 264 -20.98 3.50 16.87
N LYS A 265 -20.85 2.91 18.06
CA LYS A 265 -19.69 3.14 18.95
C LYS A 265 -18.34 2.92 18.25
N ASP A 266 -18.23 1.87 17.44
CA ASP A 266 -16.99 1.55 16.71
C ASP A 266 -16.69 2.62 15.65
N LEU A 267 -17.71 3.11 14.95
CA LEU A 267 -17.56 4.14 13.92
C LEU A 267 -17.28 5.52 14.53
N LEU A 268 -17.87 5.85 15.68
CA LEU A 268 -17.49 7.04 16.45
C LEU A 268 -16.01 6.98 16.84
N ALA A 269 -15.48 5.80 17.19
CA ALA A 269 -14.05 5.65 17.48
C ALA A 269 -13.18 5.86 16.22
N VAL A 270 -13.64 5.42 15.04
CA VAL A 270 -12.98 5.72 13.76
C VAL A 270 -12.94 7.22 13.50
N LEU A 271 -14.07 7.92 13.65
CA LEU A 271 -14.16 9.36 13.41
C LEU A 271 -13.27 10.16 14.39
N ASN A 272 -13.28 9.80 15.69
CA ASN A 272 -12.39 10.40 16.68
C ASN A 272 -10.91 10.20 16.34
N THR A 273 -10.52 8.96 15.99
CA THR A 273 -9.13 8.66 15.59
C THR A 273 -8.72 9.46 14.35
N SER A 274 -9.65 9.66 13.40
CA SER A 274 -9.41 10.46 12.20
C SER A 274 -9.16 11.93 12.54
N LEU A 275 -9.97 12.48 13.46
CA LEU A 275 -9.85 13.87 13.91
C LEU A 275 -8.54 14.12 14.67
N ASP A 276 -8.11 13.18 15.51
CA ASP A 276 -6.81 13.25 16.20
C ASP A 276 -5.64 13.31 15.20
N GLN A 277 -5.71 12.49 14.14
CA GLN A 277 -4.72 12.47 13.06
C GLN A 277 -4.73 13.76 12.24
N LEU A 278 -5.92 14.27 11.90
CA LEU A 278 -6.08 15.53 11.16
C LEU A 278 -5.56 16.74 11.96
N SER A 279 -5.86 16.79 13.25
CA SER A 279 -5.40 17.84 14.15
C SER A 279 -3.88 17.87 14.24
N SER A 280 -3.25 16.69 14.28
CA SER A 280 -1.80 16.54 14.23
C SER A 280 -1.20 16.96 12.87
N GLY A 281 -1.99 16.84 11.79
CA GLY A 281 -1.63 17.24 10.43
C GLY A 281 -1.80 18.73 10.12
N GLY A 282 -2.22 19.55 11.09
CA GLY A 282 -2.35 21.00 10.92
C GLY A 282 -3.72 21.47 10.44
N LEU A 283 -4.79 20.71 10.72
CA LEU A 283 -6.17 21.15 10.48
C LEU A 283 -6.43 22.51 11.15
N ARG A 284 -7.21 23.37 10.49
CA ARG A 284 -7.57 24.68 11.06
C ARG A 284 -8.39 24.46 12.32
N ARG A 285 -8.11 25.28 13.36
CA ARG A 285 -8.80 25.18 14.65
C ARG A 285 -10.33 25.23 14.54
N GLY A 286 -10.87 26.04 13.63
CA GLY A 286 -12.32 26.16 13.44
C GLY A 286 -12.95 24.87 12.91
N ASP A 287 -12.36 24.26 11.88
CA ASP A 287 -12.84 22.99 11.32
C ASP A 287 -12.71 21.87 12.36
N ALA A 288 -11.58 21.80 13.08
CA ALA A 288 -11.37 20.82 14.13
C ALA A 288 -12.38 20.96 15.29
N GLN A 289 -12.68 22.20 15.70
CA GLN A 289 -13.64 22.47 16.77
C GLN A 289 -15.06 22.04 16.37
N SER A 290 -15.50 22.37 15.15
CA SER A 290 -16.82 21.97 14.65
C SER A 290 -16.98 20.45 14.64
N MET A 291 -15.96 19.72 14.19
CA MET A 291 -15.95 18.25 14.21
C MET A 291 -15.97 17.69 15.64
N HIS A 292 -15.21 18.27 16.58
CA HIS A 292 -15.25 17.86 17.99
C HIS A 292 -16.64 18.05 18.60
N GLU A 293 -17.27 19.21 18.37
CA GLU A 293 -18.62 19.49 18.87
C GLU A 293 -19.66 18.50 18.32
N ALA A 294 -19.58 18.16 17.03
CA ALA A 294 -20.46 17.16 16.43
C ALA A 294 -20.25 15.75 16.99
N LEU A 295 -19.00 15.35 17.25
CA LEU A 295 -18.68 14.05 17.83
C LEU A 295 -19.09 13.95 19.30
N ASP A 296 -18.86 15.00 20.09
CA ASP A 296 -19.28 15.07 21.50
C ASP A 296 -20.81 15.00 21.63
N ALA A 297 -21.53 15.69 20.75
CA ALA A 297 -22.99 15.66 20.70
C ALA A 297 -23.56 14.28 20.35
N ALA A 298 -22.81 13.44 19.63
CA ALA A 298 -23.23 12.11 19.22
C ALA A 298 -23.01 11.03 20.30
N VAL A 299 -22.24 11.32 21.35
CA VAL A 299 -22.02 10.38 22.46
C VAL A 299 -23.30 10.27 23.30
N PRO A 300 -23.90 9.07 23.47
CA PRO A 300 -25.07 8.92 24.32
C PRO A 300 -24.77 9.37 25.76
N PRO A 301 -25.71 10.05 26.45
CA PRO A 301 -25.50 10.50 27.82
C PRO A 301 -25.17 9.30 28.74
N PRO A 302 -24.29 9.48 29.75
CA PRO A 302 -23.99 8.43 30.71
C PRO A 302 -25.28 7.91 31.35
N ARG A 303 -25.42 6.58 31.48
CA ARG A 303 -26.54 6.01 32.25
C ARG A 303 -26.43 6.48 33.69
N ASP A 304 -27.47 7.12 34.21
CA ASP A 304 -27.54 7.54 35.60
C ASP A 304 -27.57 6.29 36.49
N PRO A 305 -26.57 6.09 37.37
CA PRO A 305 -26.45 4.88 38.21
C PRO A 305 -27.58 4.74 39.24
N ARG A 306 -28.52 5.69 39.33
CA ARG A 306 -29.68 5.65 40.24
C ARG A 306 -30.89 4.90 39.70
N TRP A 307 -30.84 4.41 38.46
CA TRP A 307 -31.98 3.77 37.77
C TRP A 307 -31.78 2.27 37.49
N ASP A 308 -30.78 1.64 38.11
CA ASP A 308 -30.58 0.18 38.19
C ASP A 308 -31.00 -0.33 39.59
#